data_AF-A0AAN8QT13-F1
#
_entry.id   AF-A0AAN8QT13-F1
#
_cell.length_a   1.000
_cell.length_b   1.000
_cell.length_c   1.000
_cell.angle_alpha   90.00
_cell.angle_beta   90.00
_cell.angle_gamma   90.00
#
_symmetry.space_group_name_H-M   'P 1'
#
loop_
_entity.id
_entity.type
_entity.pdbx_description
1 polymer ?
#
loop_
_entity_poly.entity_id
_entity_poly.type
_entity_poly.pdbx_seq_one_letter_code
_entity_poly.pdbx_strand_id
1 'polypeptide(L)'
;MGFLVEYAAVMKPVAMALNILQGESSVHMGLLLPTLYQLRDKLKKLESTCKMCTPLVHALQQGIQKRFGDVMKEPELIAAAILLPRFRTSWTTEENILNADIGTGSKHNARSTTTSLSSNDF
;
A
#
# COMPACT_ATOMS: atom_id res chain seq x y z
N MET A 1 -7.70 -26.92 3.35
CA MET A 1 -7.91 -26.08 2.16
C MET A 1 -7.14 -26.66 1.00
N GLY A 2 -7.75 -26.72 -0.20
CA GLY A 2 -7.07 -27.16 -1.42
C GLY A 2 -6.20 -26.05 -2.01
N PHE A 3 -5.22 -26.43 -2.86
CA PHE A 3 -4.25 -25.51 -3.46
C PHE A 3 -4.90 -24.27 -4.10
N LEU A 4 -5.94 -24.46 -4.92
CA LEU A 4 -6.61 -23.37 -5.62
C LEU A 4 -7.25 -22.33 -4.70
N VAL A 5 -7.78 -22.77 -3.54
CA VAL A 5 -8.39 -21.87 -2.55
C VAL A 5 -7.31 -20.99 -1.91
N GLU A 6 -6.18 -21.58 -1.57
CA GLU A 6 -5.07 -20.85 -0.98
C GLU A 6 -4.38 -19.93 -2.00
N TYR A 7 -4.22 -20.38 -3.24
CA TYR A 7 -3.75 -19.56 -4.35
C TYR A 7 -4.63 -18.32 -4.56
N ALA A 8 -5.95 -18.51 -4.63
CA ALA A 8 -6.89 -17.40 -4.80
C ALA A 8 -6.82 -16.42 -3.62
N ALA A 9 -6.65 -16.92 -2.39
CA ALA A 9 -6.46 -16.07 -1.22
C ALA A 9 -5.17 -15.23 -1.29
N VAL A 10 -4.07 -15.82 -1.77
CA VAL A 10 -2.79 -15.12 -1.98
C VAL A 10 -2.87 -14.09 -3.11
N MET A 11 -3.53 -14.42 -4.20
CA MET A 11 -3.64 -13.54 -5.37
C MET A 11 -4.69 -12.44 -5.21
N LYS A 12 -5.69 -12.60 -4.34
CA LYS A 12 -6.72 -11.58 -4.08
C LYS A 12 -6.15 -10.19 -3.76
N PRO A 13 -5.26 -10.00 -2.76
CA PRO A 13 -4.68 -8.68 -2.48
C PRO A 13 -3.86 -8.13 -3.66
N VAL A 14 -3.21 -8.99 -4.45
CA VAL A 14 -2.50 -8.57 -5.67
C VAL A 14 -3.48 -8.04 -6.71
N ALA A 15 -4.59 -8.73 -6.95
CA ALA A 15 -5.62 -8.30 -7.89
C ALA A 15 -6.29 -6.99 -7.44
N MET A 16 -6.54 -6.81 -6.14
CA MET A 16 -7.05 -5.56 -5.59
C MET A 16 -6.07 -4.40 -5.80
N ALA A 17 -4.78 -4.62 -5.51
CA ALA A 17 -3.74 -3.62 -5.75
C ALA A 17 -3.65 -3.22 -7.24
N LEU A 18 -3.72 -4.18 -8.15
CA LEU A 18 -3.77 -3.92 -9.58
C LEU A 18 -5.01 -3.12 -9.97
N ASN A 19 -6.18 -3.47 -9.45
CA ASN A 19 -7.41 -2.74 -9.74
C ASN A 19 -7.34 -1.27 -9.29
N ILE A 20 -6.71 -1.00 -8.14
CA ILE A 20 -6.48 0.37 -7.67
C ILE A 20 -5.53 1.10 -8.64
N LEU A 21 -4.37 0.51 -8.92
CA LEU A 21 -3.33 1.17 -9.72
C LEU A 21 -3.67 1.31 -11.21
N GLN A 22 -4.51 0.42 -11.75
CA GLN A 22 -4.87 0.39 -13.17
C GLN A 22 -6.26 0.97 -13.46
N GLY A 23 -7.14 1.03 -12.46
CA GLY A 23 -8.51 1.54 -12.61
C GLY A 23 -8.64 3.05 -12.51
N GLU A 24 -7.58 3.75 -12.09
CA GLU A 24 -7.63 5.19 -11.87
C GLU A 24 -7.18 5.98 -13.11
N SER A 25 -8.12 6.73 -13.71
CA SER A 25 -7.92 7.52 -14.93
C SER A 25 -7.10 8.81 -14.72
N SER A 26 -6.85 9.19 -13.47
CA SER A 26 -6.01 10.33 -13.09
C SER A 26 -4.98 9.87 -12.06
N VAL A 27 -3.85 9.35 -12.56
CA VAL A 27 -2.76 8.78 -11.74
C VAL A 27 -2.18 9.87 -10.85
N HIS A 28 -2.66 9.93 -9.62
CA HIS A 28 -1.93 10.61 -8.56
C HIS A 28 -0.90 9.61 -8.07
N MET A 29 0.37 9.86 -8.37
CA MET A 29 1.50 9.07 -7.86
C MET A 29 1.47 8.88 -6.33
N GLY A 30 0.70 9.71 -5.61
CA GLY A 30 0.43 9.54 -4.18
C GLY A 30 -0.34 8.30 -3.78
N LEU A 31 -0.96 7.55 -4.70
CA LEU A 31 -1.61 6.27 -4.40
C LEU A 31 -0.70 5.06 -4.53
N LEU A 32 0.42 5.22 -5.25
CA LEU A 32 1.36 4.14 -5.50
C LEU A 32 1.95 3.58 -4.19
N LEU A 33 2.46 4.45 -3.32
CA LEU A 33 3.09 4.01 -2.07
C LEU A 33 2.07 3.40 -1.09
N PRO A 34 0.92 4.04 -0.80
CA PRO A 34 -0.08 3.44 0.08
C PRO A 34 -0.54 2.05 -0.38
N THR A 35 -0.69 1.83 -1.69
CA THR A 35 -1.09 0.53 -2.22
C THR A 35 0.02 -0.52 -2.09
N LEU A 36 1.27 -0.16 -2.38
CA LEU A 36 2.41 -1.08 -2.28
C LEU A 36 2.69 -1.51 -0.83
N TYR A 37 2.64 -0.57 0.12
CA TYR A 37 2.83 -0.87 1.54
C TYR A 37 1.74 -1.78 2.08
N GLN A 38 0.47 -1.49 1.78
CA GLN A 38 -0.64 -2.35 2.18
C GLN A 38 -0.57 -3.75 1.55
N LEU A 39 -0.19 -3.85 0.27
CA LEU A 39 0.01 -5.13 -0.38
C LEU A 39 1.09 -5.96 0.33
N ARG A 40 2.23 -5.35 0.66
CA ARG A 40 3.31 -6.00 1.39
C ARG A 40 2.85 -6.52 2.75
N ASP A 41 2.10 -5.71 3.50
CA ASP A 41 1.58 -6.09 4.82
C ASP A 41 0.57 -7.24 4.72
N LYS A 42 -0.31 -7.23 3.70
CA LYS A 42 -1.25 -8.32 3.46
C LYS A 42 -0.53 -9.61 3.08
N LEU A 43 0.49 -9.56 2.23
CA LEU A 43 1.29 -10.72 1.86
C LEU A 43 2.05 -11.28 3.08
N LYS A 44 2.60 -10.41 3.94
CA LYS A 44 3.28 -10.81 5.18
C LYS A 44 2.33 -11.49 6.16
N LYS A 45 1.08 -10.99 6.29
CA LYS A 45 0.04 -11.63 7.10
C LYS A 45 -0.37 -13.00 6.54
N LEU A 46 -0.42 -13.14 5.22
CA LEU A 46 -0.75 -14.41 4.57
C LEU A 46 0.35 -15.46 4.76
N GLU A 47 1.62 -15.05 4.80
CA GLU A 47 2.76 -15.94 4.99
C GLU A 47 2.63 -16.84 6.22
N SER A 48 2.10 -16.33 7.34
CA SER A 48 1.92 -17.11 8.58
C SER A 48 0.76 -18.11 8.54
N THR A 49 -0.15 -17.99 7.56
CA THR A 49 -1.34 -18.83 7.43
C THR A 49 -1.29 -19.75 6.22
N CYS A 50 -0.35 -19.51 5.30
CA CYS A 50 -0.17 -20.26 4.07
C CYS A 50 0.61 -21.56 4.32
N LYS A 51 0.18 -22.65 3.68
CA LYS A 51 0.82 -23.96 3.77
C LYS A 51 1.45 -24.41 2.45
N MET A 52 0.73 -24.28 1.34
CA MET A 52 1.18 -24.72 0.01
C MET A 52 1.73 -23.56 -0.83
N CYS A 53 1.15 -22.37 -0.71
CA CYS A 53 1.51 -21.21 -1.53
C CYS A 53 2.56 -20.29 -0.88
N THR A 54 3.27 -20.73 0.16
CA THR A 54 4.38 -19.97 0.76
C THR A 54 5.44 -19.55 -0.28
N PRO A 55 5.86 -20.41 -1.23
CA PRO A 55 6.78 -19.99 -2.30
C PRO A 55 6.22 -18.87 -3.18
N LEU A 56 4.90 -18.85 -3.44
CA LEU A 56 4.25 -17.78 -4.19
C LEU A 56 4.26 -16.47 -3.40
N VAL A 57 3.94 -16.52 -2.10
CA VAL A 57 4.01 -15.33 -1.23
C VAL A 57 5.41 -14.73 -1.25
N HIS A 58 6.45 -15.56 -1.12
CA HIS A 58 7.84 -15.12 -1.19
C HIS A 58 8.19 -14.52 -2.54
N ALA A 59 7.82 -15.18 -3.64
CA ALA A 59 8.06 -14.68 -4.99
C ALA A 59 7.38 -13.32 -5.23
N LEU A 60 6.16 -13.12 -4.71
CA LEU A 60 5.44 -11.85 -4.80
C LEU A 60 6.14 -10.75 -3.99
N GLN A 61 6.50 -11.01 -2.74
CA GLN A 61 7.22 -10.05 -1.91
C GLN A 61 8.57 -9.65 -2.54
N GLN A 62 9.35 -10.62 -3.01
CA GLN A 62 10.62 -10.37 -3.71
C GLN A 62 10.40 -9.59 -5.01
N GLY A 63 9.37 -9.92 -5.79
CA GLY A 63 9.02 -9.21 -7.01
C GLY A 63 8.64 -7.75 -6.76
N ILE A 64 7.90 -7.47 -5.68
CA ILE A 64 7.58 -6.10 -5.26
C ILE A 64 8.85 -5.36 -4.86
N GLN A 65 9.67 -5.94 -4.00
CA GLN A 65 10.92 -5.32 -3.55
C GLN A 65 11.87 -5.03 -4.72
N LYS A 66 11.99 -5.98 -5.67
CA LYS A 66 12.87 -5.84 -6.84
C LYS A 66 12.42 -4.72 -7.78
N ARG A 67 11.11 -4.53 -7.97
CA ARG A 67 10.57 -3.54 -8.92
C ARG A 67 10.36 -2.17 -8.32
N PHE A 68 9.96 -2.12 -7.05
CA PHE A 68 9.49 -0.89 -6.40
C PHE A 68 10.31 -0.51 -5.17
N GLY A 69 11.32 -1.28 -4.78
CA GLY A 69 12.10 -1.02 -3.58
C GLY A 69 12.78 0.35 -3.54
N ASP A 70 13.22 0.85 -4.69
CA ASP A 70 13.81 2.19 -4.81
C ASP A 70 12.74 3.27 -4.99
N VAL A 71 11.70 2.98 -5.77
CA VAL A 71 10.51 3.82 -5.94
C VAL A 71 9.86 4.14 -4.59
N MET A 72 9.78 3.17 -3.68
CA MET A 72 9.21 3.35 -2.35
C MET A 72 9.99 4.30 -1.44
N LYS A 73 11.24 4.62 -1.80
CA LYS A 73 12.11 5.56 -1.06
C LYS A 73 12.14 6.95 -1.71
N GLU A 74 11.49 7.13 -2.84
CA GLU A 74 11.54 8.36 -3.61
C GLU A 74 10.80 9.49 -2.86
N PRO A 75 11.49 10.59 -2.49
CA PRO A 75 10.90 11.65 -1.68
C PRO A 75 9.67 12.31 -2.32
N GLU A 76 9.65 12.43 -3.65
CA GLU A 76 8.53 13.01 -4.38
C GLU A 76 7.27 12.14 -4.27
N LEU A 77 7.43 10.82 -4.30
CA LEU A 77 6.33 9.88 -4.13
C LEU A 77 5.83 9.84 -2.69
N ILE A 78 6.75 9.94 -1.72
CA ILE A 78 6.41 10.06 -0.31
C ILE A 78 5.61 11.35 -0.07
N ALA A 79 6.07 12.48 -0.59
CA ALA A 79 5.36 13.75 -0.50
C ALA A 79 3.98 13.66 -1.17
N ALA A 80 3.90 13.12 -2.39
CA ALA A 80 2.64 12.94 -3.09
C ALA A 80 1.64 12.08 -2.29
N ALA A 81 2.13 11.03 -1.61
CA ALA A 81 1.29 10.15 -0.81
C ALA A 81 0.78 10.82 0.48
N ILE A 82 1.62 11.62 1.14
CA ILE A 82 1.24 12.37 2.34
C ILE A 82 0.25 13.50 2.03
N LEU A 83 0.44 14.19 0.89
CA LEU A 83 -0.39 15.32 0.48
C LEU A 83 -1.83 14.92 0.18
N LEU A 84 -2.11 13.64 -0.03
CA LEU A 84 -3.48 13.14 -0.13
C LEU A 84 -4.11 13.06 1.26
N PRO A 85 -5.16 13.85 1.56
CA PRO A 85 -5.77 13.90 2.89
C PRO A 85 -6.29 12.56 3.39
N ARG A 86 -6.63 11.65 2.47
CA ARG A 86 -7.08 10.28 2.76
C ARG A 86 -5.97 9.35 3.25
N PHE A 87 -4.72 9.62 2.90
CA PHE A 87 -3.61 8.71 3.16
C PHE A 87 -2.66 9.23 4.23
N ARG A 88 -2.31 10.54 4.25
CA ARG A 88 -1.35 11.14 5.19
C ARG A 88 -0.23 10.15 5.53
N THR A 89 -0.33 9.49 6.69
CA THR A 89 0.64 8.52 7.19
C THR A 89 0.01 7.17 7.61
N SER A 90 -1.30 6.96 7.42
CA SER A 90 -2.01 5.77 7.92
C SER A 90 -1.60 4.46 7.24
N TRP A 91 -0.86 4.55 6.14
CA TRP A 91 -0.42 3.43 5.30
C TRP A 91 1.01 2.95 5.61
N THR A 92 1.73 3.60 6.53
CA THR A 92 3.11 3.25 6.86
C THR A 92 3.41 3.42 8.34
N THR A 93 4.35 2.62 8.85
CA THR A 93 4.93 2.76 10.20
C THR A 93 6.38 3.23 10.14
N GLU A 94 6.89 3.62 8.97
CA GLU A 94 8.28 4.03 8.78
C GLU A 94 8.50 5.47 9.28
N GLU A 95 9.32 5.63 10.32
CA GLU A 95 9.52 6.90 11.03
C GLU A 95 10.03 8.02 10.12
N ASN A 96 10.85 7.72 9.12
CA ASN A 96 11.33 8.69 8.13
C ASN A 96 10.18 9.30 7.32
N ILE A 97 9.11 8.54 7.07
CA ILE A 97 7.92 9.04 6.36
C ILE A 97 7.03 9.84 7.31
N LEU A 98 6.90 9.40 8.57
CA LEU A 98 6.15 10.14 9.59
C LEU A 98 6.75 11.52 9.87
N ASN A 99 8.09 11.61 9.92
CA ASN A 99 8.80 12.87 10.11
C ASN A 99 8.63 13.84 8.93
N ALA A 100 8.40 13.32 7.72
CA ALA A 100 8.15 14.14 6.52
C ALA A 100 6.78 14.85 6.57
N ASP A 101 5.74 14.24 7.17
CA ASP A 101 4.43 14.89 7.36
C ASP A 101 4.55 16.13 8.27
N ILE A 102 5.33 16.03 9.34
CA ILE A 102 5.54 17.12 10.32
C ILE A 102 6.22 18.34 9.69
N GLY A 103 7.15 18.13 8.74
CA GLY A 103 7.85 19.22 8.03
C GLY A 103 6.97 20.02 7.05
N THR A 104 5.88 19.43 6.57
CA THR A 104 4.98 20.06 5.57
C THR A 104 3.82 20.85 6.19
N GLY A 105 3.59 20.70 7.50
CA GLY A 105 2.41 21.22 8.20
C GLY A 105 2.38 22.72 8.54
N SER A 106 3.33 23.56 8.11
CA SER A 106 3.35 24.98 8.51
C SER A 106 2.70 25.96 7.53
N LYS A 107 2.17 25.52 6.38
CA LYS A 107 1.41 26.40 5.47
C LYS A 107 0.21 25.70 4.86
N HIS A 108 -0.97 26.09 5.34
CA HIS A 108 -2.32 25.98 4.75
C HIS A 108 -3.27 24.99 5.42
N ASN A 109 -4.04 25.57 6.34
CA ASN A 109 -5.31 25.10 6.88
C ASN A 109 -6.43 25.16 5.80
N ALA A 110 -7.15 24.06 5.58
CA ALA A 110 -8.59 24.09 5.24
C ALA A 110 -9.25 22.71 5.44
N ARG A 111 -9.92 22.57 6.59
CA ARG A 111 -11.17 21.85 6.87
C ARG A 111 -11.91 21.22 5.66
N SER A 112 -12.28 19.93 5.75
CA SER A 112 -13.67 19.48 5.97
C SER A 112 -13.91 17.97 5.78
N THR A 113 -14.74 17.45 6.70
CA THR A 113 -15.76 16.38 6.58
C THR A 113 -15.37 14.91 6.40
N THR A 114 -15.54 14.23 7.53
CA THR A 114 -15.79 12.82 7.79
C THR A 114 -16.63 12.08 6.73
N THR A 115 -16.08 11.00 6.19
CA THR A 115 -16.83 9.79 5.85
C THR A 115 -15.91 8.61 6.16
N SER A 116 -16.22 7.90 7.24
CA SER A 116 -15.50 6.70 7.68
C SER A 116 -15.77 5.57 6.69
N LEU A 117 -14.76 5.20 5.91
CA LEU A 117 -14.72 3.94 5.17
C LEU A 117 -13.62 3.07 5.77
N SER A 118 -13.97 1.81 6.00
CA SER A 118 -13.25 0.86 6.85
C SER A 118 -11.98 0.37 6.17
N SER A 119 -10.98 -0.02 6.96
CA SER A 119 -9.74 -0.70 6.51
C SER A 119 -9.97 -1.99 5.69
N ASN A 120 -11.21 -2.38 5.44
CA ASN A 120 -11.59 -3.48 4.57
C ASN A 120 -11.74 -3.09 3.08
N ASP A 121 -11.77 -1.78 2.77
CA ASP A 121 -11.95 -1.28 1.39
C ASP A 121 -10.62 -1.08 0.63
N PHE A 122 -9.49 -1.39 1.28
CA PHE A 122 -8.15 -1.46 0.69
C PHE A 122 -7.49 -2.78 1.06
#